data_AF-A0A0F8V818-F1
#
_entry.id   AF-A0A0F8V818-F1
#
_cell.length_a   1.000
_cell.length_b   1.000
_cell.length_c   1.000
_cell.angle_alpha   90.00
_cell.angle_beta   90.00
_cell.angle_gamma   90.00
#
_symmetry.space_group_name_H-M   'P 1'
#
loop_
_entity.id
_entity.type
_entity.pdbx_description
1 polymer ?
#
loop_
_entity_poly.entity_id
_entity_poly.type
_entity_poly.pdbx_seq_one_letter_code
_entity_poly.pdbx_strand_id
1 'polypeptide(L)'
;MIPNVNTYIYKNLSRDKFLPASLSSINSKFDSPHIAIIITFIVSLSLVLSNQVGFIASITNLSYMIILSFVGLAVLKLRKFEDKKSFKLPFHPLGPILCIILPLILIPFLEFNSIIIFTVWTFIGVIINMITKHRRKSREKITL
;
A
#
# COMPACT_ATOMS: atom_id res chain seq x y z
N MET A 1 26.68 11.24 22.96
CA MET A 1 25.90 10.12 22.41
C MET A 1 25.17 10.65 21.17
N ILE A 2 25.69 10.37 19.97
CA ILE A 2 25.20 10.96 18.72
C ILE A 2 23.94 10.20 18.31
N PRO A 3 22.76 10.82 18.23
CA PRO A 3 21.55 10.12 17.78
C PRO A 3 21.72 9.73 16.32
N ASN A 4 21.68 8.43 16.06
CA ASN A 4 21.85 7.86 14.72
C ASN A 4 20.81 8.44 13.76
N VAL A 5 21.25 8.90 12.58
CA VAL A 5 20.38 9.45 11.51
C VAL A 5 19.19 8.55 11.18
N ASN A 6 19.34 7.24 11.33
CA ASN A 6 18.27 6.25 11.15
C ASN A 6 17.05 6.56 12.02
N THR A 7 17.25 7.02 13.27
CA THR A 7 16.17 7.30 14.22
C THR A 7 15.27 8.46 13.76
N TYR A 8 15.81 9.46 13.05
CA TYR A 8 15.03 10.57 12.50
C TYR A 8 14.17 10.14 11.31
N ILE A 9 14.68 9.23 10.48
CA ILE A 9 13.96 8.68 9.32
C ILE A 9 12.75 7.88 9.80
N TYR A 10 12.92 6.98 10.78
CA TYR A 10 11.81 6.22 11.37
C TYR A 10 10.78 7.12 12.05
N LYS A 11 11.22 8.16 12.75
CA LYS A 11 10.33 9.14 13.40
C LYS A 11 9.53 9.99 12.41
N ASN A 12 10.08 10.30 11.24
CA ASN A 12 9.36 11.04 10.20
C ASN A 12 8.39 10.14 9.42
N LEU A 13 8.75 8.88 9.13
CA LEU A 13 7.84 7.92 8.50
C LEU A 13 6.62 7.59 9.39
N SER A 14 6.78 7.55 10.72
CA SER A 14 5.64 7.32 11.63
C SER A 14 4.71 8.55 11.77
N ARG A 15 5.19 9.75 11.41
CA ARG A 15 4.38 10.98 11.42
C ARG A 15 3.39 11.06 10.27
N ASP A 16 3.54 10.24 9.22
CA ASP A 16 2.65 10.29 8.05
C ASP A 16 1.23 9.79 8.34
N LYS A 17 0.91 9.39 9.58
CA LYS A 17 -0.46 9.10 10.10
C LYS A 17 -1.28 8.10 9.24
N PHE A 18 -0.65 7.40 8.29
CA PHE A 18 -1.28 6.39 7.43
C PHE A 18 -1.49 5.06 8.13
N LEU A 19 -0.78 4.81 9.23
CA LEU A 19 -0.85 3.56 9.98
C LEU A 19 -1.72 3.74 11.23
N PRO A 20 -2.76 2.92 11.43
CA PRO A 20 -3.57 2.95 12.66
C PRO A 20 -2.68 2.67 13.87
N ALA A 21 -2.94 3.36 14.99
CA ALA A 21 -2.11 3.29 16.19
C ALA A 21 -1.96 1.86 16.77
N SER A 22 -2.85 0.93 16.41
CA SER A 22 -2.78 -0.48 16.75
C SER A 22 -1.64 -1.24 16.04
N LEU A 23 -1.20 -0.80 14.85
CA LEU A 23 0.02 -1.31 14.19
C LEU A 23 1.29 -0.59 14.67
N SER A 24 1.15 0.52 15.40
CA SER A 24 2.30 1.25 15.98
C SER A 24 2.80 0.61 17.27
N SER A 25 2.11 -0.39 17.82
CA SER A 25 2.61 -1.20 18.93
C SER A 25 3.51 -2.32 18.39
N ILE A 26 4.53 -1.95 17.61
CA ILE A 26 5.65 -2.84 17.31
C ILE A 26 6.41 -2.98 18.63
N ASN A 27 6.47 -4.20 19.14
CA ASN A 27 7.10 -4.50 20.41
C ASN A 27 8.58 -4.11 20.32
N SER A 28 9.01 -3.19 21.19
CA SER A 28 10.27 -2.40 21.14
C SER A 28 11.58 -3.21 21.18
N LYS A 29 11.55 -4.54 20.99
CA LYS A 29 12.71 -5.42 21.18
C LYS A 29 13.03 -6.32 19.98
N PHE A 30 12.04 -6.61 19.13
CA PHE A 30 12.20 -7.33 17.87
C PHE A 30 11.23 -6.69 16.88
N ASP A 31 11.73 -5.86 15.97
CA ASP A 31 10.96 -5.13 14.94
C ASP A 31 10.18 -6.04 13.95
N SER A 32 9.99 -7.33 14.26
CA SER A 32 9.29 -8.29 13.42
C SER A 32 7.91 -8.62 14.01
N PRO A 33 6.81 -8.34 13.30
CA PRO A 33 5.46 -8.64 13.76
C PRO A 33 5.18 -10.15 13.62
N HIS A 34 5.71 -10.96 14.55
CA HIS A 34 5.57 -12.42 14.54
C HIS A 34 4.11 -12.89 14.47
N ILE A 35 3.19 -12.16 15.11
CA ILE A 35 1.75 -12.45 15.08
C ILE A 35 1.18 -12.25 13.67
N ALA A 36 1.60 -11.20 12.96
CA ALA A 36 1.14 -10.96 11.59
C ALA A 36 1.64 -12.05 10.64
N ILE A 37 2.87 -12.52 10.83
CA ILE A 37 3.48 -13.59 10.03
C ILE A 37 2.72 -14.91 10.23
N ILE A 38 2.38 -15.27 11.47
CA ILE A 38 1.63 -16.51 11.76
C ILE A 38 0.22 -16.44 11.16
N ILE A 39 -0.45 -15.28 11.27
CA ILE A 39 -1.80 -15.09 10.71
C ILE A 39 -1.76 -15.20 9.18
N THR A 40 -0.84 -14.50 8.50
CA THR A 40 -0.73 -14.59 7.03
C THR A 40 -0.37 -15.99 6.58
N PHE A 41 0.45 -16.71 7.34
CA PHE A 41 0.78 -18.10 7.07
C PHE A 41 -0.44 -19.03 7.15
N ILE A 42 -1.23 -18.95 8.24
CA ILE A 42 -2.44 -19.78 8.42
C ILE A 42 -3.46 -19.50 7.31
N VAL A 43 -3.66 -18.22 6.98
CA VAL A 43 -4.57 -17.80 5.90
C VAL A 43 -4.08 -18.39 4.57
N SER A 44 -2.81 -18.15 4.21
CA SER A 44 -2.23 -18.67 2.97
C SER A 44 -2.34 -20.20 2.87
N LEU A 45 -2.03 -20.92 3.95
CA LEU A 45 -2.12 -22.38 4.00
C LEU A 45 -3.56 -22.88 3.76
N SER A 46 -4.56 -22.25 4.38
CA SER A 46 -5.98 -22.60 4.20
C SER A 46 -6.44 -22.39 2.75
N LEU A 47 -5.93 -21.36 2.11
CA LEU A 47 -6.25 -21.01 0.72
C LEU A 47 -5.60 -21.98 -0.28
N VAL A 48 -4.37 -22.43 -0.03
CA VAL A 48 -3.71 -23.48 -0.82
C VAL A 48 -4.50 -24.79 -0.76
N LEU A 49 -4.97 -25.18 0.42
CA LEU A 49 -5.80 -26.39 0.59
C LEU A 49 -7.15 -26.29 -0.12
N SER A 50 -7.68 -25.08 -0.33
CA SER A 50 -8.95 -24.85 -1.02
C SER A 50 -8.85 -24.94 -2.55
N ASN A 51 -7.65 -25.16 -3.11
CA ASN A 51 -7.36 -25.30 -4.54
C ASN A 51 -7.83 -24.12 -5.43
N GLN A 52 -8.13 -22.96 -4.84
CA GLN A 52 -8.57 -21.74 -5.54
C GLN A 52 -7.40 -20.78 -5.80
N VAL A 53 -6.21 -21.31 -6.07
CA VAL A 53 -4.98 -20.51 -6.23
C VAL A 53 -5.11 -19.52 -7.39
N GLY A 54 -5.81 -19.89 -8.46
CA GLY A 54 -6.07 -19.01 -9.61
C GLY A 54 -6.88 -17.75 -9.25
N PHE A 55 -7.89 -17.87 -8.40
CA PHE A 55 -8.71 -16.74 -7.98
C PHE A 55 -7.90 -15.72 -7.16
N ILE A 56 -7.07 -16.21 -6.24
CA ILE A 56 -6.20 -15.37 -5.40
C ILE A 56 -5.10 -14.70 -6.23
N ALA A 57 -4.55 -15.44 -7.19
CA ALA A 57 -3.57 -14.91 -8.14
C ALA A 57 -4.19 -13.76 -8.97
N SER A 58 -5.43 -13.90 -9.41
CA SER A 58 -6.17 -12.84 -10.12
C SER A 58 -6.34 -11.59 -9.25
N ILE A 59 -6.77 -11.72 -8.00
CA ILE A 59 -6.90 -10.57 -7.07
C ILE A 59 -5.56 -9.91 -6.79
N THR A 60 -4.52 -10.70 -6.58
CA THR A 60 -3.16 -10.20 -6.29
C THR A 60 -2.59 -9.45 -7.49
N ASN A 61 -2.75 -10.00 -8.69
CA ASN A 61 -2.30 -9.36 -9.92
C ASN A 61 -3.03 -8.03 -10.13
N LEU A 62 -4.35 -8.00 -9.95
CA LEU A 62 -5.14 -6.77 -10.05
C LEU A 62 -4.65 -5.70 -9.06
N SER A 63 -4.33 -6.08 -7.83
CA SER A 63 -3.76 -5.17 -6.83
C SER A 63 -2.45 -4.55 -7.30
N TYR A 64 -1.57 -5.39 -7.85
CA TYR A 64 -0.28 -4.96 -8.39
C TYR A 64 -0.44 -4.02 -9.60
N MET A 65 -1.36 -4.34 -10.52
CA MET A 65 -1.67 -3.51 -11.68
C MET A 65 -2.10 -2.11 -11.29
N ILE A 66 -3.00 -2.00 -10.31
CA ILE A 66 -3.50 -0.71 -9.81
C ILE A 66 -2.37 0.09 -9.16
N ILE A 67 -1.55 -0.55 -8.31
CA ILE A 67 -0.42 0.11 -7.66
C ILE A 67 0.56 0.64 -8.71
N LEU A 68 0.89 -0.16 -9.73
CA LEU A 68 1.77 0.27 -10.82
C LEU A 68 1.22 1.48 -11.57
N SER A 69 -0.07 1.48 -11.91
CA SER A 69 -0.71 2.64 -12.55
C SER A 69 -0.63 3.89 -11.66
N PHE A 70 -0.88 3.75 -10.34
CA PHE A 70 -0.73 4.85 -9.38
C PHE A 70 0.70 5.35 -9.26
N VAL A 71 1.69 4.46 -9.21
CA VAL A 71 3.11 4.81 -9.16
C VAL A 71 3.51 5.54 -10.44
N GLY A 72 3.09 5.06 -11.61
CA GLY A 72 3.33 5.74 -12.89
C GLY A 72 2.77 7.17 -12.89
N LEU A 73 1.54 7.36 -12.42
CA LEU A 73 0.93 8.68 -12.27
C LEU A 73 1.67 9.55 -11.26
N ALA A 74 2.10 9.00 -10.12
CA ALA A 74 2.85 9.70 -9.09
C ALA A 74 4.20 10.18 -9.64
N VAL A 75 4.90 9.35 -10.42
CA VAL A 75 6.18 9.71 -11.06
C VAL A 75 5.97 10.82 -12.10
N LEU A 76 4.93 10.72 -12.95
CA LEU A 76 4.60 11.78 -13.92
C LEU A 76 4.28 13.10 -13.21
N LYS A 77 3.51 13.04 -12.12
CA LYS A 77 3.14 14.21 -11.34
C LYS A 77 4.35 14.82 -10.63
N LEU A 78 5.17 14.01 -9.97
CA LEU A 78 6.35 14.47 -9.22
C LEU A 78 7.37 15.13 -10.17
N ARG A 79 7.54 14.59 -11.37
CA ARG A 79 8.43 15.17 -12.38
C ARG A 79 7.94 16.50 -12.95
N LYS A 80 6.63 16.78 -12.87
CA LYS A 80 6.08 18.11 -13.21
C LYS A 80 6.42 19.17 -12.14
N PHE A 81 6.67 18.76 -10.90
CA PHE A 81 7.00 19.66 -9.80
C PHE A 81 8.52 19.82 -9.59
N GLU A 82 9.31 18.77 -9.82
CA GLU A 82 10.78 18.83 -9.72
C GLU A 82 11.43 19.08 -11.08
N ASP A 83 11.68 20.35 -11.38
CA ASP A 83 12.29 20.80 -12.64
C ASP A 83 13.80 20.53 -12.78
N LYS A 84 14.42 19.69 -11.92
CA LYS A 84 15.89 19.61 -11.85
C LYS A 84 16.45 18.18 -11.79
N LYS A 85 16.82 17.72 -12.99
CA LYS A 85 18.12 17.11 -13.35
C LYS A 85 18.88 16.39 -12.22
N SER A 86 18.58 15.11 -11.98
CA SER A 86 19.62 14.17 -11.52
C SER A 86 19.35 12.72 -11.92
N PHE A 87 18.09 12.34 -12.13
CA PHE A 87 17.72 11.00 -12.59
C PHE A 87 17.29 11.01 -14.06
N LYS A 88 18.21 10.63 -14.97
CA LYS A 88 17.92 10.42 -16.39
C LYS A 88 17.44 8.98 -16.58
N LEU A 89 16.12 8.79 -16.68
CA LEU A 89 15.59 7.52 -17.15
C LEU A 89 15.99 7.33 -18.62
N PRO A 90 16.64 6.22 -19.01
CA PRO A 90 17.12 6.02 -20.38
C PRO A 90 16.01 6.02 -21.44
N PHE A 91 14.75 5.78 -21.03
CA PHE A 91 13.57 5.79 -21.91
C PHE A 91 12.50 6.81 -21.48
N HIS A 92 12.90 7.96 -20.95
CA HIS A 92 11.94 9.01 -20.62
C HIS A 92 11.45 9.72 -21.90
N PRO A 93 10.13 9.91 -22.14
CA PRO A 93 8.97 9.76 -21.24
C PRO A 93 8.19 8.44 -21.39
N LEU A 94 8.64 7.52 -22.25
CA LEU A 94 7.91 6.31 -22.60
C LEU A 94 7.77 5.35 -21.41
N GLY A 95 8.81 5.19 -20.59
CA GLY A 95 8.82 4.25 -19.46
C GLY A 95 7.63 4.40 -18.50
N PRO A 96 7.41 5.58 -17.89
CA PRO A 96 6.27 5.81 -17.00
C PRO A 96 4.91 5.65 -17.68
N ILE A 97 4.80 6.01 -18.96
CA ILE A 97 3.56 5.89 -19.74
C ILE A 97 3.22 4.42 -19.99
N LEU A 98 4.22 3.61 -20.38
CA LEU A 98 4.09 2.15 -20.53
C LEU A 98 3.66 1.49 -19.21
N CYS A 99 4.20 1.92 -18.07
CA CYS A 99 3.79 1.42 -16.75
C CYS A 99 2.32 1.72 -16.40
N ILE A 100 1.71 2.74 -17.00
CA ILE A 100 0.29 3.05 -16.80
C ILE A 100 -0.56 2.27 -17.80
N ILE A 101 -0.17 2.25 -19.07
CA ILE A 101 -0.96 1.69 -20.17
C ILE A 101 -0.99 0.16 -20.13
N LEU A 102 0.16 -0.49 -19.92
CA LEU A 102 0.25 -1.96 -19.95
C LEU A 102 -0.68 -2.62 -18.91
N PRO A 103 -0.70 -2.19 -17.62
CA PRO A 103 -1.62 -2.78 -16.66
C PRO A 103 -3.08 -2.45 -16.96
N LEU A 104 -3.35 -1.23 -17.44
CA LEU A 104 -4.72 -0.80 -17.72
C LEU A 104 -5.38 -1.61 -18.84
N ILE A 105 -4.60 -2.01 -19.85
CA ILE A 105 -5.06 -2.88 -20.94
C ILE A 105 -5.29 -4.32 -20.44
N LEU A 106 -4.54 -4.78 -19.43
CA LEU A 106 -4.62 -6.16 -18.96
C LEU A 106 -5.74 -6.41 -17.94
N ILE A 107 -6.19 -5.37 -17.21
CA ILE A 107 -7.33 -5.45 -16.27
C ILE A 107 -8.59 -6.13 -16.86
N PRO A 108 -9.06 -5.82 -18.08
CA PRO A 108 -10.25 -6.47 -18.65
C PRO A 108 -10.04 -7.96 -18.99
N PHE A 109 -8.80 -8.45 -19.05
CA PHE A 109 -8.52 -9.88 -19.26
C PHE A 109 -8.60 -10.71 -17.96
N LEU A 110 -8.76 -10.06 -16.80
CA LEU A 110 -8.93 -10.73 -15.52
C LEU A 110 -10.40 -11.06 -15.23
N GLU A 111 -10.62 -12.05 -14.38
CA GLU A 111 -11.97 -12.43 -13.94
C GLU A 111 -12.73 -11.26 -13.31
N PHE A 112 -13.94 -10.99 -13.79
CA PHE A 112 -14.83 -9.96 -13.26
C PHE A 112 -15.06 -10.08 -11.75
N ASN A 113 -15.12 -11.30 -11.22
CA ASN A 113 -15.30 -11.55 -9.79
C ASN A 113 -14.16 -10.97 -8.94
N SER A 114 -12.92 -10.99 -9.46
CA SER A 114 -11.75 -10.44 -8.76
C SER A 114 -11.82 -8.92 -8.64
N ILE A 115 -12.34 -8.25 -9.67
CA ILE A 115 -12.54 -6.79 -9.69
C ILE A 115 -13.53 -6.39 -8.59
N ILE A 116 -14.68 -7.08 -8.52
CA ILE A 116 -15.73 -6.79 -7.54
C ILE A 116 -15.20 -6.97 -6.11
N ILE A 117 -14.55 -8.10 -5.82
CA ILE A 117 -13.98 -8.36 -4.48
C ILE A 117 -12.97 -7.27 -4.10
N PHE A 118 -12.10 -6.89 -5.04
CA PHE A 118 -11.07 -5.88 -4.78
C PHE A 118 -11.68 -4.50 -4.52
N THR A 119 -12.68 -4.10 -5.32
CA THR A 119 -13.40 -2.84 -5.14
C THR A 119 -14.08 -2.80 -3.79
N VAL A 120 -14.81 -3.86 -3.40
CA VAL A 120 -15.48 -3.95 -2.09
C VAL A 120 -14.47 -3.89 -0.95
N TRP A 121 -13.38 -4.67 -1.04
CA TRP A 121 -12.33 -4.68 -0.02
C TRP A 121 -11.63 -3.33 0.14
N THR A 122 -11.33 -2.67 -0.97
CA THR A 122 -10.76 -1.31 -0.96
C THR A 122 -11.71 -0.32 -0.29
N PHE A 123 -13.01 -0.40 -0.61
CA PHE A 123 -14.03 0.46 0.00
C PHE A 123 -14.13 0.24 1.51
N ILE A 124 -14.10 -1.02 1.95
CA ILE A 124 -14.06 -1.39 3.37
C ILE A 124 -12.83 -0.76 4.05
N GLY A 125 -11.64 -0.89 3.45
CA GLY A 125 -10.41 -0.30 3.97
C GLY A 125 -10.50 1.23 4.13
N VAL A 126 -11.07 1.91 3.13
CA VAL A 126 -11.31 3.36 3.18
C VAL A 126 -12.29 3.74 4.28
N ILE A 127 -13.41 3.01 4.42
CA ILE A 127 -14.42 3.24 5.47
C ILE A 127 -13.79 3.06 6.86
N ILE A 128 -13.03 1.98 7.09
CA ILE A 128 -12.35 1.74 8.36
C ILE A 128 -11.36 2.87 8.67
N ASN A 129 -10.59 3.31 7.68
CA ASN A 129 -9.67 4.44 7.84
C ASN A 129 -10.44 5.72 8.19
N MET A 130 -11.55 6.02 7.52
CA MET A 130 -12.39 7.19 7.81
C MET A 130 -12.98 7.13 9.22
N ILE A 131 -13.51 5.99 9.66
CA ILE A 131 -14.05 5.80 11.02
C ILE A 131 -12.95 5.99 12.06
N THR A 132 -11.79 5.38 11.85
CA THR A 132 -10.64 5.49 12.77
C THR A 132 -10.11 6.93 12.83
N LYS A 133 -10.03 7.61 11.69
CA LYS A 133 -9.67 9.03 11.59
C LYS A 133 -10.68 9.92 12.34
N HIS A 134 -11.97 9.62 12.24
CA HIS A 134 -13.02 10.34 12.95
C HIS A 134 -12.94 10.13 14.48
N ARG A 135 -12.68 8.89 14.93
CA ARG A 135 -12.47 8.59 16.36
C ARG A 135 -11.21 9.25 16.94
N ARG A 136 -10.16 9.45 16.13
CA ARG A 136 -8.93 10.14 16.54
C ARG A 136 -9.15 11.65 16.73
N LYS A 137 -9.94 12.29 15.85
CA LYS A 137 -10.28 13.72 15.94
C LYS A 137 -11.11 14.06 17.19
N SER A 138 -11.84 13.08 17.74
CA SER A 138 -12.63 13.27 18.96
C SER A 138 -11.81 13.23 20.26
N ARG A 139 -10.68 12.51 20.30
CA ARG A 139 -9.80 12.48 21.49
C ARG A 139 -8.93 13.72 21.66
N GLU A 140 -8.57 14.40 20.56
CA GLU A 140 -7.76 15.63 20.60
C GLU A 140 -8.53 16.85 21.17
N LYS A 141 -9.86 16.80 21.19
CA LYS A 141 -10.71 17.90 21.70
C LYS A 141 -10.98 17.85 23.21
N ILE A 142 -10.66 16.76 23.89
CA ILE A 142 -10.95 16.57 25.33
C ILE A 142 -9.74 16.96 26.20
N THR A 143 -8.59 17.24 25.58
CA THR A 143 -7.32 17.60 26.25
C THR A 143 -6.94 19.08 26.09
N LEU A 144 -7.86 19.95 25.66
CA LEU A 144 -7.74 21.41 25.67
C LEU A 144 -8.81 22.00 26.60
#